data_AF-A0AAD9HEU8-F1
#
_entry.id   AF-A0AAD9HEU8-F1
#
_cell.length_a   1.000
_cell.length_b   1.000
_cell.length_c   1.000
_cell.angle_alpha   90.00
_cell.angle_beta   90.00
_cell.angle_gamma   90.00
#
_symmetry.space_group_name_H-M   'P 1'
#
loop_
_entity.id
_entity.type
_entity.pdbx_description
1 polymer ?
#
loop_
_entity_poly.entity_id
_entity_poly.type
_entity_poly.pdbx_seq_one_letter_code
_entity_poly.pdbx_strand_id
1 'polypeptide(L)'
;MRVRLAEGAYVDVYNLHADAGTEAGDETARNSNLRQVADYIDANSVGNAVLVFGDTNSRYTRLEDDIEVFGARNNLTDSWVQLVRGGVVPTAETLCDNPSVTSYCETVDKNFYRGSAVLGLEATHWDYASQRFLQPDGNILSDHNPITANFTWSLSPTLRQSDFSGGPHGAWFSDLPALAGKSGPKAAALSFSGDSRLDSVGLTLADGTVFKHGGDGGDPATLALDASEFWTAATLCTGQRNNQTRNFYIQATTSAGRTLESGTRTSDCTTHTAPAGWQIVGFLGRDGDEMDRLAFAYAPQ
;
A
#
# COMPACT_ATOMS: atom_id res chain seq x y z
N MET A 1 -0.93 3.24 8.99
CA MET A 1 -0.40 1.89 9.33
C MET A 1 -0.62 0.95 8.17
N ARG A 2 0.18 -0.12 8.02
CA ARG A 2 -0.05 -1.15 7.00
C ARG A 2 -0.74 -2.36 7.63
N VAL A 3 -1.98 -2.63 7.25
CA VAL A 3 -2.79 -3.73 7.78
C VAL A 3 -2.65 -4.95 6.88
N ARG A 4 -2.42 -6.11 7.50
CA ARG A 4 -2.40 -7.42 6.82
C ARG A 4 -3.78 -8.05 6.92
N LEU A 5 -4.43 -8.28 5.78
CA LEU A 5 -5.75 -8.95 5.70
C LEU A 5 -5.60 -10.47 5.66
N ALA A 6 -4.59 -10.92 4.92
CA ALA A 6 -4.18 -12.31 4.76
C ALA A 6 -2.69 -12.34 4.35
N GLU A 7 -2.11 -13.52 4.17
CA GLU A 7 -0.79 -13.64 3.55
C GLU A 7 -0.74 -12.93 2.20
N GLY A 8 0.23 -12.02 2.04
CA GLY A 8 0.39 -11.25 0.80
C GLY A 8 -0.72 -10.23 0.49
N ALA A 9 -1.70 -10.02 1.38
CA ALA A 9 -2.79 -9.07 1.19
C ALA A 9 -2.70 -7.92 2.18
N TYR A 10 -2.40 -6.71 1.70
CA TYR A 10 -2.15 -5.55 2.54
C TYR A 10 -2.90 -4.30 2.08
N VAL A 11 -3.34 -3.49 3.05
CA VAL A 11 -3.92 -2.16 2.83
C VAL A 11 -3.19 -1.16 3.72
N ASP A 12 -2.77 -0.04 3.13
CA ASP A 12 -2.26 1.10 3.88
C ASP A 12 -3.42 1.95 4.38
N VAL A 13 -3.55 2.03 5.69
CA VAL A 13 -4.67 2.66 6.39
C VAL A 13 -4.23 3.95 7.06
N TYR A 14 -4.90 5.04 6.70
CA TYR A 14 -4.67 6.39 7.21
C TYR A 14 -5.91 6.89 7.92
N ASN A 15 -5.74 7.29 9.17
CA ASN A 15 -6.75 8.05 9.91
C ASN A 15 -6.24 9.47 10.11
N LEU A 16 -7.10 10.47 9.91
CA LEU A 16 -6.73 11.87 10.07
C LEU A 16 -7.81 12.68 10.79
N HIS A 17 -7.38 13.83 11.29
CA HIS A 17 -8.21 14.92 11.75
C HIS A 17 -7.58 16.23 11.25
N ALA A 18 -8.20 16.86 10.25
CA ALA A 18 -7.73 18.14 9.72
C ALA A 18 -8.32 19.32 10.50
N ASP A 19 -7.90 20.54 10.19
CA ASP A 19 -8.41 21.75 10.85
C ASP A 19 -9.92 21.99 10.61
N ALA A 20 -10.67 22.17 11.71
CA ALA A 20 -12.13 22.29 11.74
C ALA A 20 -12.65 23.73 11.57
N GLY A 21 -11.77 24.72 11.66
CA GLY A 21 -12.16 26.12 11.60
C GLY A 21 -12.62 26.55 10.20
N THR A 22 -13.22 27.75 10.15
CA THR A 22 -13.81 28.33 8.93
C THR A 22 -13.29 29.72 8.62
N GLU A 23 -12.31 30.23 9.38
CA GLU A 23 -11.57 31.43 9.01
C GLU A 23 -10.52 31.07 7.94
N ALA A 24 -10.11 32.03 7.12
CA ALA A 24 -9.20 31.78 5.99
C ALA A 24 -7.88 31.08 6.40
N GLY A 25 -7.39 31.31 7.63
CA GLY A 25 -6.23 30.62 8.19
C GLY A 25 -6.49 29.14 8.43
N ASP A 26 -7.68 28.80 8.91
CA ASP A 26 -8.13 27.43 9.18
C ASP A 26 -8.28 26.64 7.88
N GLU A 27 -8.84 27.26 6.84
CA GLU A 27 -8.99 26.63 5.52
C GLU A 27 -7.63 26.33 4.88
N THR A 28 -6.68 27.27 5.03
CA THR A 28 -5.29 27.07 4.62
C THR A 28 -4.65 25.91 5.37
N ALA A 29 -4.84 25.84 6.69
CA ALA A 29 -4.32 24.77 7.53
C ALA A 29 -4.92 23.41 7.17
N ARG A 30 -6.25 23.33 7.01
CA ARG A 30 -6.98 22.12 6.58
C ARG A 30 -6.44 21.60 5.26
N ASN A 31 -6.35 22.44 4.24
CA ASN A 31 -5.83 22.04 2.94
C ASN A 31 -4.37 21.58 3.01
N SER A 32 -3.56 22.19 3.88
CA SER A 32 -2.20 21.71 4.17
C SER A 32 -2.20 20.32 4.82
N ASN A 33 -3.12 20.04 5.75
CA ASN A 33 -3.25 18.71 6.37
C ASN A 33 -3.63 17.64 5.34
N LEU A 34 -4.60 17.93 4.45
CA LEU A 34 -5.01 16.99 3.41
C LEU A 34 -3.86 16.67 2.45
N ARG A 35 -3.12 17.71 2.02
CA ARG A 35 -1.92 17.55 1.17
C ARG A 35 -0.80 16.80 1.87
N GLN A 36 -0.59 17.00 3.16
CA GLN A 36 0.40 16.24 3.93
C GLN A 36 0.10 14.74 3.91
N VAL A 37 -1.17 14.35 4.06
CA VAL A 37 -1.58 12.94 3.94
C VAL A 37 -1.38 12.44 2.51
N ALA A 38 -1.77 13.23 1.50
CA ALA A 38 -1.57 12.88 0.10
C ALA A 38 -0.08 12.68 -0.27
N ASP A 39 0.81 13.55 0.21
CA ASP A 39 2.26 13.45 0.05
C ASP A 39 2.81 12.18 0.72
N TYR A 40 2.31 11.86 1.91
CA TYR A 40 2.73 10.66 2.62
C TYR A 40 2.31 9.39 1.87
N ILE A 41 1.11 9.37 1.28
CA ILE A 41 0.63 8.26 0.44
C ILE A 41 1.50 8.10 -0.81
N ASP A 42 1.84 9.20 -1.48
CA ASP A 42 2.72 9.20 -2.65
C ASP A 42 4.11 8.65 -2.29
N ALA A 43 4.63 8.99 -1.10
CA ALA A 43 5.94 8.53 -0.66
C ALA A 43 5.96 7.09 -0.11
N ASN A 44 4.84 6.56 0.43
CA ASN A 44 4.86 5.31 1.22
C ASN A 44 3.89 4.21 0.76
N SER A 45 3.03 4.48 -0.22
CA SER A 45 1.98 3.57 -0.67
C SER A 45 1.95 3.36 -2.18
N VAL A 46 3.03 3.69 -2.88
CA VAL A 46 3.22 3.32 -4.29
C VAL A 46 3.02 1.82 -4.45
N GLY A 47 2.12 1.41 -5.35
CA GLY A 47 1.79 0.01 -5.60
C GLY A 47 0.84 -0.65 -4.59
N ASN A 48 0.49 0.02 -3.48
CA ASN A 48 -0.39 -0.55 -2.46
C ASN A 48 -1.83 -0.07 -2.57
N ALA A 49 -2.74 -0.93 -2.07
CA ALA A 49 -4.10 -0.53 -1.77
C ALA A 49 -4.09 0.42 -0.57
N VAL A 50 -5.00 1.39 -0.58
CA VAL A 50 -5.04 2.46 0.42
C VAL A 50 -6.47 2.68 0.89
N LEU A 51 -6.61 2.99 2.18
CA LEU A 51 -7.83 3.47 2.81
C LEU A 51 -7.49 4.71 3.63
N VAL A 52 -8.16 5.84 3.36
CA VAL A 52 -8.04 7.10 4.11
C VAL A 52 -9.40 7.43 4.69
N PHE A 53 -9.49 7.68 5.99
CA PHE A 53 -10.75 8.05 6.62
C PHE A 53 -10.54 8.94 7.84
N GLY A 54 -11.63 9.53 8.32
CA GLY A 54 -11.64 10.33 9.53
C GLY A 54 -12.22 11.71 9.26
N ASP A 55 -11.91 12.62 10.16
CA ASP A 55 -12.41 13.97 10.11
C ASP A 55 -11.55 14.80 9.15
N THR A 56 -11.93 14.80 7.88
CA THR A 56 -11.23 15.64 6.89
C THR A 56 -11.56 17.11 7.07
N ASN A 57 -12.55 17.43 7.92
CA ASN A 57 -13.11 18.75 8.11
C ASN A 57 -13.48 19.45 6.80
N SER A 58 -13.74 18.70 5.72
CA SER A 58 -13.76 19.20 4.35
C SER A 58 -15.01 18.76 3.58
N ARG A 59 -15.50 19.62 2.68
CA ARG A 59 -16.69 19.40 1.85
C ARG A 59 -16.34 19.68 0.39
N TYR A 60 -16.90 18.90 -0.52
CA TYR A 60 -16.83 19.18 -1.95
C TYR A 60 -17.54 20.49 -2.31
N THR A 61 -18.58 20.86 -1.57
CA THR A 61 -19.38 22.06 -1.86
C THR A 61 -18.83 23.33 -1.24
N ARG A 62 -17.75 23.27 -0.45
CA ARG A 62 -17.04 24.47 0.03
C ARG A 62 -15.88 24.75 -0.91
N LEU A 63 -15.95 25.86 -1.63
CA LEU A 63 -15.02 26.17 -2.73
C LEU A 63 -13.56 26.25 -2.27
N GLU A 64 -13.35 26.68 -1.04
CA GLU A 64 -12.03 26.87 -0.43
C GLU A 64 -11.38 25.55 -0.01
N ASP A 65 -12.12 24.43 0.00
CA ASP A 65 -11.61 23.12 0.38
C ASP A 65 -10.93 22.36 -0.77
N ASP A 66 -9.85 21.66 -0.45
CA ASP A 66 -9.08 20.84 -1.38
C ASP A 66 -9.28 19.34 -1.14
N ILE A 67 -10.52 18.90 -0.88
CA ILE A 67 -10.80 17.49 -0.60
C ILE A 67 -10.55 16.58 -1.81
N GLU A 68 -10.65 17.13 -3.01
CA GLU A 68 -10.41 16.43 -4.27
C GLU A 68 -8.94 16.00 -4.45
N VAL A 69 -8.01 16.50 -3.63
CA VAL A 69 -6.58 16.15 -3.67
C VAL A 69 -6.36 14.64 -3.63
N PHE A 70 -7.15 13.90 -2.85
CA PHE A 70 -7.05 12.44 -2.73
C PHE A 70 -7.42 11.71 -4.03
N GLY A 71 -8.44 12.21 -4.74
CA GLY A 71 -8.80 11.69 -6.05
C GLY A 71 -7.78 12.08 -7.11
N ALA A 72 -7.43 13.36 -7.17
CA ALA A 72 -6.58 13.93 -8.22
C ALA A 72 -5.12 13.43 -8.17
N ARG A 73 -4.54 13.28 -6.97
CA ARG A 73 -3.12 12.89 -6.81
C ARG A 73 -2.94 11.42 -6.51
N ASN A 74 -3.77 10.88 -5.61
CA ASN A 74 -3.59 9.53 -5.10
C ASN A 74 -4.53 8.52 -5.78
N ASN A 75 -5.34 8.92 -6.76
CA ASN A 75 -6.29 8.04 -7.45
C ASN A 75 -7.22 7.30 -6.46
N LEU A 76 -7.65 8.00 -5.41
CA LEU A 76 -8.59 7.47 -4.42
C LEU A 76 -10.03 7.80 -4.80
N THR A 77 -10.93 6.88 -4.49
CA THR A 77 -12.38 7.05 -4.66
C THR A 77 -13.02 7.28 -3.30
N ASP A 78 -13.86 8.32 -3.20
CA ASP A 78 -14.71 8.51 -2.04
C ASP A 78 -15.90 7.54 -2.09
N SER A 79 -16.02 6.71 -1.05
CA SER A 79 -17.09 5.72 -0.92
C SER A 79 -18.48 6.34 -0.85
N TRP A 80 -18.63 7.53 -0.26
CA TRP A 80 -19.90 8.26 -0.22
C TRP A 80 -20.29 8.76 -1.62
N VAL A 81 -19.35 9.40 -2.32
CA VAL A 81 -19.59 9.89 -3.68
C VAL A 81 -19.94 8.73 -4.59
N GLN A 82 -19.20 7.62 -4.50
CA GLN A 82 -19.45 6.44 -5.31
C GLN A 82 -20.81 5.80 -5.04
N LEU A 83 -21.09 5.46 -3.77
CA LEU A 83 -22.24 4.60 -3.43
C LEU A 83 -23.54 5.39 -3.20
N VAL A 84 -23.46 6.61 -2.69
CA VAL A 84 -24.64 7.43 -2.36
C VAL A 84 -24.92 8.46 -3.45
N ARG A 85 -23.89 9.08 -4.00
CA ARG A 85 -24.03 10.11 -5.05
C ARG A 85 -23.92 9.56 -6.47
N GLY A 86 -23.77 8.24 -6.64
CA GLY A 86 -23.68 7.60 -7.96
C GLY A 86 -22.46 8.04 -8.77
N GLY A 87 -21.35 8.34 -8.10
CA GLY A 87 -20.11 8.82 -8.72
C GLY A 87 -20.10 10.31 -9.07
N VAL A 88 -21.13 11.08 -8.70
CA VAL A 88 -21.23 12.50 -9.03
C VAL A 88 -20.87 13.35 -7.81
N VAL A 89 -19.74 14.05 -7.90
CA VAL A 89 -19.31 15.03 -6.89
C VAL A 89 -20.38 16.13 -6.76
N PRO A 90 -20.87 16.44 -5.55
CA PRO A 90 -21.87 17.49 -5.35
C PRO A 90 -21.29 18.87 -5.66
N THR A 91 -22.07 19.71 -6.35
CA THR A 91 -21.74 21.12 -6.61
C THR A 91 -22.65 22.10 -5.87
N ALA A 92 -23.68 21.59 -5.20
CA ALA A 92 -24.62 22.35 -4.39
C ALA A 92 -24.66 21.76 -2.99
N GLU A 93 -24.62 22.64 -1.99
CA GLU A 93 -24.58 22.27 -0.59
C GLU A 93 -25.83 21.48 -0.18
N THR A 94 -25.61 20.37 0.51
CA THR A 94 -26.66 19.58 1.16
C THR A 94 -26.22 19.25 2.58
N LEU A 95 -26.45 20.15 3.54
CA LEU A 95 -26.02 19.94 4.92
C LEU A 95 -26.80 18.83 5.61
N CYS A 96 -26.10 18.05 6.45
CA CYS A 96 -26.74 17.05 7.31
C CYS A 96 -27.18 17.63 8.65
N ASP A 97 -28.35 17.20 9.12
CA ASP A 97 -28.69 17.25 10.54
C ASP A 97 -27.81 16.25 11.34
N ASN A 98 -27.70 16.42 12.65
CA ASN A 98 -27.09 15.44 13.55
C ASN A 98 -28.04 15.11 14.72
N PRO A 99 -28.62 13.89 14.78
CA PRO A 99 -28.38 12.76 13.89
C PRO A 99 -29.06 12.92 12.52
N SER A 100 -28.36 12.51 11.46
CA SER A 100 -28.93 12.47 10.12
C SER A 100 -29.93 11.33 9.97
N VAL A 101 -30.99 11.59 9.22
CA VAL A 101 -32.00 10.60 8.80
C VAL A 101 -31.81 10.16 7.34
N THR A 102 -30.78 10.67 6.67
CA THR A 102 -30.49 10.41 5.26
C THR A 102 -28.99 10.36 5.02
N SER A 103 -28.56 9.43 4.17
CA SER A 103 -27.17 9.33 3.75
C SER A 103 -26.80 10.27 2.61
N TYR A 104 -27.77 10.95 1.99
CA TYR A 104 -27.57 11.77 0.79
C TYR A 104 -26.94 13.15 1.04
N CYS A 105 -27.10 13.68 2.25
CA CYS A 105 -26.48 14.94 2.65
C CYS A 105 -24.96 14.78 2.83
N GLU A 106 -24.25 15.89 2.91
CA GLU A 106 -22.81 15.98 3.01
C GLU A 106 -22.37 16.38 4.41
N THR A 107 -21.47 15.58 4.99
CA THR A 107 -20.67 15.90 6.19
C THR A 107 -19.23 16.18 5.83
N VAL A 108 -18.48 16.68 6.81
CA VAL A 108 -17.06 16.98 6.70
C VAL A 108 -16.13 15.76 6.82
N ASP A 109 -16.60 14.68 7.45
CA ASP A 109 -15.91 13.39 7.50
C ASP A 109 -16.03 12.67 6.16
N LYS A 110 -14.95 12.03 5.72
CA LYS A 110 -14.90 11.30 4.44
C LYS A 110 -14.22 9.94 4.60
N ASN A 111 -14.46 9.07 3.63
CA ASN A 111 -13.79 7.79 3.50
C ASN A 111 -13.41 7.53 2.03
N PHE A 112 -12.11 7.49 1.78
CA PHE A 112 -11.49 7.29 0.47
C PHE A 112 -10.76 5.96 0.40
N TYR A 113 -10.78 5.31 -0.76
CA TYR A 113 -10.06 4.06 -0.95
C TYR A 113 -9.54 3.87 -2.39
N ARG A 114 -8.56 2.98 -2.54
CA ARG A 114 -8.18 2.37 -3.84
C ARG A 114 -7.67 0.94 -3.63
N GLY A 115 -7.87 0.09 -4.62
CA GLY A 115 -7.18 -1.19 -4.74
C GLY A 115 -5.73 -1.05 -5.25
N SER A 116 -5.11 -2.18 -5.59
CA SER A 116 -3.80 -2.25 -6.25
C SER A 116 -3.76 -3.38 -7.27
N ALA A 117 -2.62 -3.52 -7.94
CA ALA A 117 -2.39 -4.59 -8.90
C ALA A 117 -2.44 -6.01 -8.29
N VAL A 118 -2.22 -6.13 -6.97
CA VAL A 118 -2.24 -7.39 -6.23
C VAL A 118 -3.50 -7.60 -5.39
N LEU A 119 -4.24 -6.53 -5.10
CA LEU A 119 -5.41 -6.54 -4.22
C LEU A 119 -6.55 -5.71 -4.82
N GLY A 120 -7.62 -6.38 -5.24
CA GLY A 120 -8.89 -5.71 -5.50
C GLY A 120 -9.51 -5.26 -4.17
N LEU A 121 -9.97 -4.02 -4.10
CA LEU A 121 -10.64 -3.45 -2.94
C LEU A 121 -11.85 -2.66 -3.45
N GLU A 122 -13.03 -2.95 -2.92
CA GLU A 122 -14.29 -2.33 -3.34
C GLU A 122 -15.16 -1.99 -2.13
N ALA A 123 -15.72 -0.78 -2.10
CA ALA A 123 -16.74 -0.40 -1.13
C ALA A 123 -18.08 -1.06 -1.50
N THR A 124 -18.74 -1.71 -0.55
CA THR A 124 -20.00 -2.45 -0.76
C THR A 124 -21.18 -1.86 0.01
N HIS A 125 -20.91 -1.01 0.98
CA HIS A 125 -21.92 -0.37 1.81
C HIS A 125 -21.39 0.97 2.31
N TRP A 126 -22.31 1.92 2.48
CA TRP A 126 -22.05 3.21 3.10
C TRP A 126 -23.33 3.69 3.81
N ASP A 127 -23.23 4.21 5.02
CA ASP A 127 -24.35 4.84 5.74
C ASP A 127 -23.88 5.81 6.83
N TYR A 128 -24.73 6.77 7.20
CA TYR A 128 -24.62 7.44 8.50
C TYR A 128 -25.28 6.56 9.57
N ALA A 129 -24.47 5.90 10.39
CA ALA A 129 -24.93 4.98 11.42
C ALA A 129 -25.49 5.70 12.67
N SER A 130 -26.10 6.88 12.51
CA SER A 130 -26.37 7.84 13.59
C SER A 130 -27.18 7.26 14.75
N GLN A 131 -28.17 6.40 14.46
CA GLN A 131 -28.99 5.75 15.48
C GLN A 131 -28.22 4.76 16.37
N ARG A 132 -27.03 4.31 15.95
CA ARG A 132 -26.18 3.42 16.75
C ARG A 132 -25.28 4.17 17.75
N PHE A 133 -25.17 5.49 17.61
CA PHE A 133 -24.27 6.33 18.41
C PHE A 133 -25.03 7.42 19.17
N LEU A 134 -26.19 7.03 19.71
CA LEU A 134 -26.98 7.85 20.63
C LEU A 134 -26.89 7.29 22.05
N GLN A 135 -27.00 8.17 23.03
CA GLN A 135 -27.27 7.79 24.41
C GLN A 135 -28.66 7.15 24.53
N PRO A 136 -28.95 6.40 25.61
CA PRO A 136 -30.27 5.80 25.84
C PRO A 136 -31.43 6.79 25.87
N ASP A 137 -31.17 8.07 26.15
CA ASP A 137 -32.14 9.16 26.15
C ASP A 137 -32.31 9.85 24.79
N GLY A 138 -31.58 9.39 23.76
CA GLY A 138 -31.61 9.92 22.39
C GLY A 138 -30.61 11.05 22.13
N ASN A 139 -29.84 11.51 23.13
CA ASN A 139 -28.84 12.54 22.92
C ASN A 139 -27.65 12.03 22.09
N ILE A 140 -27.12 12.89 21.21
CA ILE A 140 -25.93 12.60 20.41
C ILE A 140 -24.69 12.41 21.31
N LEU A 141 -23.78 11.53 20.89
CA LEU A 141 -22.47 11.30 21.54
C LEU A 141 -21.33 12.09 20.90
N SER A 142 -21.55 12.58 19.68
CA SER A 142 -20.60 13.38 18.91
C SER A 142 -21.39 14.42 18.11
N ASP A 143 -20.76 15.55 17.88
CA ASP A 143 -21.17 16.61 16.96
C ASP A 143 -21.11 16.18 15.48
N HIS A 144 -20.57 15.00 15.16
CA HIS A 144 -20.51 14.44 13.81
C HIS A 144 -21.44 13.22 13.66
N ASN A 145 -21.94 13.01 12.44
CA ASN A 145 -22.63 11.76 12.10
C ASN A 145 -21.60 10.64 11.88
N PRO A 146 -21.75 9.49 12.55
CA PRO A 146 -20.80 8.38 12.41
C PRO A 146 -20.93 7.73 11.03
N ILE A 147 -19.85 7.76 10.25
CA ILE A 147 -19.80 7.08 8.95
C ILE A 147 -19.49 5.59 9.15
N THR A 148 -20.27 4.73 8.51
CA THR A 148 -19.93 3.32 8.33
C THR A 148 -19.73 3.01 6.86
N ALA A 149 -18.67 2.26 6.54
CA ALA A 149 -18.42 1.75 5.21
C ALA A 149 -17.92 0.30 5.30
N ASN A 150 -18.46 -0.58 4.45
CA ASN A 150 -17.95 -1.95 4.33
C ASN A 150 -17.14 -2.10 3.05
N PHE A 151 -16.09 -2.90 3.13
CA PHE A 151 -15.22 -3.22 2.00
C PHE A 151 -15.18 -4.72 1.78
N THR A 152 -15.19 -5.12 0.51
CA THR A 152 -14.78 -6.46 0.09
C THR A 152 -13.43 -6.39 -0.61
N TRP A 153 -12.70 -7.50 -0.61
CA TRP A 153 -11.40 -7.57 -1.25
C TRP A 153 -11.18 -8.92 -1.92
N SER A 154 -10.30 -8.95 -2.91
CA SER A 154 -9.88 -10.17 -3.60
C SER A 154 -8.41 -10.11 -4.00
N LEU A 155 -7.77 -11.28 -4.06
CA LEU A 155 -6.41 -11.38 -4.61
C LEU A 155 -6.46 -11.35 -6.13
N SER A 156 -5.50 -10.65 -6.73
CA SER A 156 -5.38 -10.61 -8.18
C SER A 156 -4.96 -11.98 -8.76
N PRO A 157 -5.50 -12.36 -9.93
CA PRO A 157 -5.11 -13.57 -10.64
C PRO A 157 -3.83 -13.40 -11.46
N THR A 158 -3.34 -12.17 -11.65
CA THR A 158 -2.19 -11.87 -12.52
C THR A 158 -0.94 -11.45 -11.74
N LEU A 159 -1.13 -10.83 -10.57
CA LEU A 159 -0.05 -10.44 -9.68
C LEU A 159 -0.43 -10.73 -8.23
N ARG A 160 0.53 -11.20 -7.45
CA ARG A 160 0.42 -11.38 -6.00
C ARG A 160 1.69 -10.90 -5.33
N GLN A 161 1.71 -10.86 -4.01
CA GLN A 161 2.94 -10.63 -3.27
C GLN A 161 3.09 -11.59 -2.11
N SER A 162 4.32 -11.68 -1.58
CA SER A 162 4.61 -12.36 -0.32
C SER A 162 4.28 -11.49 0.89
N ASP A 163 4.43 -12.08 2.07
CA ASP A 163 4.61 -11.30 3.30
C ASP A 163 5.99 -10.60 3.28
N PHE A 164 6.15 -9.60 4.14
CA PHE A 164 7.43 -8.89 4.29
C PHE A 164 8.35 -9.52 5.34
N SER A 165 9.65 -9.47 5.09
CA SER A 165 10.73 -9.71 6.07
C SER A 165 11.57 -8.43 6.25
N GLY A 166 11.91 -8.09 7.49
CA GLY A 166 12.72 -6.91 7.84
C GLY A 166 11.96 -5.83 8.62
N GLY A 167 12.58 -4.66 8.80
CA GLY A 167 12.11 -3.57 9.66
C GLY A 167 11.44 -2.39 8.93
N PRO A 168 10.84 -1.43 9.64
CA PRO A 168 10.09 -0.32 9.04
C PRO A 168 10.98 0.87 8.59
N HIS A 169 12.30 0.68 8.52
CA HIS A 169 13.28 1.72 8.20
C HIS A 169 13.41 1.92 6.69
N GLY A 170 14.33 2.78 6.23
CA GLY A 170 14.53 3.04 4.80
C GLY A 170 13.37 3.79 4.12
N ALA A 171 13.52 4.05 2.82
CA ALA A 171 12.52 4.61 1.92
C ALA A 171 11.65 3.49 1.32
N TRP A 172 10.39 3.78 0.99
CA TRP A 172 9.50 2.79 0.38
C TRP A 172 9.76 2.65 -1.12
N PHE A 173 9.73 1.41 -1.63
CA PHE A 173 9.73 1.12 -3.06
C PHE A 173 8.74 0.00 -3.41
N SER A 174 8.32 -0.03 -4.67
CA SER A 174 7.48 -1.10 -5.21
C SER A 174 7.64 -1.22 -6.73
N ASP A 175 7.88 -2.44 -7.21
CA ASP A 175 7.90 -2.75 -8.65
C ASP A 175 6.49 -2.99 -9.21
N LEU A 176 5.46 -3.06 -8.35
CA LEU A 176 4.09 -3.39 -8.79
C LEU A 176 3.54 -2.44 -9.86
N PRO A 177 3.74 -1.12 -9.82
CA PRO A 177 3.26 -0.24 -10.90
C PRO A 177 3.86 -0.59 -12.26
N ALA A 178 5.14 -0.94 -12.31
CA ALA A 178 5.81 -1.34 -13.55
C ALA A 178 5.35 -2.74 -14.01
N LEU A 179 5.10 -3.65 -13.06
CA LEU A 179 4.61 -5.00 -13.33
C LEU A 179 3.14 -5.02 -13.77
N ALA A 180 2.30 -4.12 -13.27
CA ALA A 180 0.87 -4.07 -13.57
C ALA A 180 0.57 -3.90 -15.07
N GLY A 181 1.47 -3.24 -15.81
CA GLY A 181 1.36 -3.07 -17.26
C GLY A 181 1.88 -4.24 -18.09
N LYS A 182 2.38 -5.32 -17.48
CA LYS A 182 3.04 -6.43 -18.18
C LYS A 182 2.14 -7.66 -18.27
N SER A 183 2.18 -8.32 -19.42
CA SER A 183 1.52 -9.62 -19.64
C SER A 183 2.55 -10.74 -19.54
N GLY A 184 2.52 -11.51 -18.46
CA GLY A 184 3.45 -12.62 -18.22
C GLY A 184 4.90 -12.17 -17.98
N PRO A 185 5.17 -11.28 -17.00
CA PRO A 185 6.55 -10.92 -16.67
C PRO A 185 7.32 -12.19 -16.25
N LYS A 186 8.54 -12.35 -16.77
CA LYS A 186 9.41 -13.50 -16.48
C LYS A 186 10.79 -13.04 -16.06
N ALA A 187 11.31 -13.58 -14.96
CA ALA A 187 12.69 -13.35 -14.54
C ALA A 187 13.69 -13.99 -15.52
N ALA A 188 14.69 -13.22 -15.96
CA ALA A 188 15.76 -13.64 -16.84
C ALA A 188 17.14 -13.62 -16.17
N ALA A 189 17.36 -12.70 -15.23
CA ALA A 189 18.56 -12.71 -14.39
C ALA A 189 18.27 -12.16 -13.00
N LEU A 190 18.97 -12.69 -12.00
CA LEU A 190 18.98 -12.20 -10.62
C LEU A 190 20.35 -11.57 -10.33
N SER A 191 20.36 -10.52 -9.52
CA SER A 191 21.57 -9.88 -9.04
C SER A 191 21.40 -9.46 -7.60
N PHE A 192 22.26 -9.92 -6.70
CA PHE A 192 22.24 -9.52 -5.28
C PHE A 192 23.63 -9.01 -4.89
N SER A 193 23.71 -7.98 -4.04
CA SER A 193 24.97 -7.55 -3.44
C SER A 193 24.86 -7.58 -1.93
N GLY A 194 25.92 -8.03 -1.27
CA GLY A 194 25.93 -8.20 0.18
C GLY A 194 27.28 -8.63 0.71
N ASP A 195 27.50 -8.37 1.99
CA ASP A 195 28.64 -8.84 2.77
C ASP A 195 28.15 -9.23 4.18
N SER A 196 28.34 -8.36 5.17
CA SER A 196 27.84 -8.58 6.53
C SER A 196 26.31 -8.56 6.58
N ARG A 197 25.67 -7.92 5.59
CA ARG A 197 24.22 -7.75 5.43
C ARG A 197 23.86 -7.80 3.94
N LEU A 198 22.57 -7.73 3.64
CA LEU A 198 22.10 -7.60 2.26
C LEU A 198 22.07 -6.11 1.88
N ASP A 199 22.95 -5.71 0.98
CA ASP A 199 23.09 -4.32 0.53
C ASP A 199 22.08 -3.98 -0.56
N SER A 200 21.93 -4.84 -1.58
CA SER A 200 20.98 -4.63 -2.68
C SER A 200 20.41 -5.90 -3.28
N VAL A 201 19.24 -5.77 -3.88
CA VAL A 201 18.59 -6.79 -4.70
C VAL A 201 18.25 -6.25 -6.08
N GLY A 202 18.29 -7.12 -7.08
CA GLY A 202 17.94 -6.78 -8.44
C GLY A 202 17.48 -7.97 -9.26
N LEU A 203 16.70 -7.66 -10.28
CA LEU A 203 16.09 -8.61 -11.20
C LEU A 203 15.97 -7.97 -12.57
N THR A 204 16.37 -8.71 -13.60
CA THR A 204 16.11 -8.35 -15.00
C THR A 204 15.03 -9.28 -15.54
N LEU A 205 13.97 -8.69 -16.09
CA LEU A 205 12.92 -9.42 -16.79
C LEU A 205 13.36 -9.78 -18.21
N ALA A 206 12.72 -10.80 -18.80
CA ALA A 206 13.00 -11.24 -20.17
C ALA A 206 12.76 -10.16 -21.24
N ASP A 207 11.94 -9.15 -20.93
CA ASP A 207 11.71 -7.98 -21.80
C ASP A 207 12.78 -6.87 -21.65
N GLY A 208 13.81 -7.09 -20.82
CA GLY A 208 14.88 -6.15 -20.56
C GLY A 208 14.58 -5.13 -19.45
N THR A 209 13.40 -5.17 -18.82
CA THR A 209 13.12 -4.33 -17.65
C THR A 209 14.04 -4.70 -16.50
N VAL A 210 14.68 -3.72 -15.88
CA VAL A 210 15.58 -3.91 -14.75
C VAL A 210 14.98 -3.28 -13.49
N PHE A 211 14.93 -4.06 -12.41
CA PHE A 211 14.66 -3.58 -11.06
C PHE A 211 15.93 -3.71 -10.23
N LYS A 212 16.28 -2.66 -9.48
CA LYS A 212 17.37 -2.66 -8.49
C LYS A 212 16.94 -1.79 -7.31
N HIS A 213 17.10 -2.31 -6.10
CA HIS A 213 16.78 -1.66 -4.83
C HIS A 213 17.90 -1.90 -3.83
N GLY A 214 18.11 -0.98 -2.89
CA GLY A 214 19.24 -0.98 -1.97
C GLY A 214 20.44 -0.15 -2.42
N GLY A 215 21.52 -0.22 -1.64
CA GLY A 215 22.72 0.59 -1.83
C GLY A 215 23.70 0.03 -2.85
N ASP A 216 24.86 0.66 -2.92
CA ASP A 216 25.97 0.27 -3.82
C ASP A 216 27.07 -0.55 -3.10
N GLY A 217 26.84 -0.94 -1.86
CA GLY A 217 27.74 -1.76 -1.07
C GLY A 217 27.66 -3.26 -1.40
N GLY A 218 28.47 -4.03 -0.66
CA GLY A 218 28.52 -5.50 -0.74
C GLY A 218 29.19 -6.03 -2.02
N ASP A 219 29.46 -7.34 -2.02
CA ASP A 219 30.01 -8.02 -3.19
C ASP A 219 28.87 -8.51 -4.10
N PRO A 220 28.90 -8.19 -5.42
CA PRO A 220 27.83 -8.55 -6.33
C PRO A 220 27.91 -10.04 -6.73
N ALA A 221 26.75 -10.69 -6.73
CA ALA A 221 26.55 -12.04 -7.23
C ALA A 221 25.38 -12.03 -8.24
N THR A 222 25.50 -12.81 -9.31
CA THR A 222 24.49 -12.87 -10.37
C THR A 222 24.15 -14.30 -10.79
N LEU A 223 22.94 -14.49 -11.28
CA LEU A 223 22.47 -15.75 -11.86
C LEU A 223 21.58 -15.47 -13.06
N ALA A 224 22.03 -15.84 -14.25
CA ALA A 224 21.18 -15.85 -15.46
C ALA A 224 20.32 -17.10 -15.48
N LEU A 225 19.01 -16.96 -15.69
CA LEU A 225 18.04 -18.06 -15.75
C LEU A 225 17.90 -18.60 -17.17
N ASP A 226 17.72 -19.91 -17.28
CA ASP A 226 17.40 -20.55 -18.57
C ASP A 226 15.97 -20.19 -19.04
N ALA A 227 15.72 -20.41 -20.33
CA ALA A 227 14.44 -20.07 -20.96
C ALA A 227 13.23 -20.77 -20.31
N SER A 228 13.40 -21.95 -19.71
CA SER A 228 12.35 -22.70 -18.99
C SER A 228 12.51 -22.70 -17.47
N GLU A 229 13.41 -21.87 -16.95
CA GLU A 229 13.68 -21.77 -15.52
C GLU A 229 13.00 -20.54 -14.92
N PHE A 230 12.51 -20.71 -13.70
CA PHE A 230 11.75 -19.71 -12.97
C PHE A 230 12.33 -19.54 -11.57
N TRP A 231 12.34 -18.31 -11.06
CA TRP A 231 12.64 -18.07 -9.65
C TRP A 231 11.40 -18.42 -8.82
N THR A 232 11.47 -19.44 -7.97
CA THR A 232 10.29 -20.01 -7.31
C THR A 232 10.24 -19.79 -5.81
N ALA A 233 11.39 -19.59 -5.16
CA ALA A 233 11.43 -19.31 -3.72
C ALA A 233 12.60 -18.39 -3.35
N ALA A 234 12.45 -17.69 -2.24
CA ALA A 234 13.49 -16.84 -1.67
C ALA A 234 13.53 -16.99 -0.14
N THR A 235 14.69 -17.31 0.41
CA THR A 235 14.93 -17.29 1.86
C THR A 235 15.55 -15.96 2.24
N LEU A 236 14.94 -15.25 3.18
CA LEU A 236 15.50 -14.04 3.78
C LEU A 236 15.85 -14.33 5.23
N CYS A 237 17.01 -13.85 5.69
CA CYS A 237 17.35 -13.89 7.11
C CYS A 237 17.55 -12.47 7.63
N THR A 238 16.95 -12.16 8.78
CA THR A 238 16.93 -10.82 9.36
C THR A 238 17.79 -10.74 10.61
N GLY A 239 18.17 -9.52 10.98
CA GLY A 239 18.93 -9.24 12.18
C GLY A 239 18.87 -7.75 12.51
N GLN A 240 19.51 -7.35 13.60
CA GLN A 240 19.57 -5.95 14.03
C GLN A 240 20.97 -5.35 13.82
N ARG A 241 20.99 -4.12 13.31
CA ARG A 241 22.16 -3.25 13.31
C ARG A 241 21.74 -1.90 13.87
N ASN A 242 22.47 -1.38 14.86
CA ASN A 242 22.14 -0.10 15.50
C ASN A 242 20.67 -0.02 15.97
N ASN A 243 20.16 -1.10 16.57
CA ASN A 243 18.76 -1.25 17.01
C ASN A 243 17.70 -1.15 15.88
N GLN A 244 18.11 -1.30 14.62
CA GLN A 244 17.22 -1.32 13.47
C GLN A 244 17.23 -2.70 12.82
N THR A 245 16.04 -3.30 12.67
CA THR A 245 15.88 -4.60 12.00
C THR A 245 16.03 -4.44 10.49
N ARG A 246 16.82 -5.29 9.85
CA ARG A 246 17.06 -5.30 8.40
C ARG A 246 17.34 -6.71 7.88
N ASN A 247 17.37 -6.88 6.56
CA ASN A 247 17.73 -8.14 5.94
C ASN A 247 19.26 -8.28 5.91
N PHE A 248 19.75 -9.39 6.43
CA PHE A 248 21.18 -9.72 6.46
C PHE A 248 21.58 -10.65 5.32
N TYR A 249 20.64 -11.42 4.79
CA TYR A 249 20.90 -12.46 3.80
C TYR A 249 19.68 -12.69 2.91
N ILE A 250 19.95 -13.05 1.66
CA ILE A 250 18.98 -13.61 0.71
C ILE A 250 19.55 -14.86 0.05
N GLN A 251 18.69 -15.85 -0.20
CA GLN A 251 18.94 -16.96 -1.12
C GLN A 251 17.75 -17.12 -2.06
N ALA A 252 17.96 -16.96 -3.36
CA ALA A 252 17.03 -17.40 -4.39
C ALA A 252 17.17 -18.90 -4.65
N THR A 253 16.04 -19.57 -4.92
CA THR A 253 15.97 -20.95 -5.39
C THR A 253 15.11 -20.99 -6.65
N THR A 254 15.60 -21.62 -7.71
CA THR A 254 14.90 -21.71 -8.99
C THR A 254 14.20 -23.05 -9.19
N SER A 255 13.34 -23.15 -10.21
CA SER A 255 12.70 -24.40 -10.62
C SER A 255 13.69 -25.49 -11.08
N ALA A 256 14.90 -25.12 -11.47
CA ALA A 256 15.99 -26.04 -11.80
C ALA A 256 16.83 -26.47 -10.58
N GLY A 257 16.47 -26.01 -9.37
CA GLY A 257 17.21 -26.28 -8.13
C GLY A 257 18.51 -25.50 -8.00
N ARG A 258 18.75 -24.49 -8.86
CA ARG A 258 19.90 -23.58 -8.74
C ARG A 258 19.62 -22.52 -7.70
N THR A 259 20.69 -22.01 -7.10
CA THR A 259 20.60 -20.97 -6.07
C THR A 259 21.50 -19.79 -6.38
N LEU A 260 21.10 -18.61 -5.90
CA LEU A 260 21.92 -17.41 -5.82
C LEU A 260 21.78 -16.86 -4.41
N GLU A 261 22.88 -16.60 -3.73
CA GLU A 261 22.85 -16.06 -2.37
C GLU A 261 23.76 -14.84 -2.22
N SER A 262 23.45 -14.01 -1.23
CA SER A 262 24.28 -12.86 -0.86
C SER A 262 23.98 -12.43 0.58
N GLY A 263 24.97 -11.79 1.21
CA GLY A 263 24.94 -11.40 2.61
C GLY A 263 25.32 -12.53 3.60
N THR A 264 25.13 -12.28 4.89
CA THR A 264 25.51 -13.20 5.97
C THR A 264 24.28 -13.79 6.64
N ARG A 265 24.16 -15.12 6.63
CA ARG A 265 23.02 -15.82 7.21
C ARG A 265 22.94 -15.61 8.73
N THR A 266 21.75 -15.29 9.24
CA THR A 266 21.44 -15.19 10.68
C THR A 266 20.59 -16.38 11.14
N SER A 267 20.23 -16.42 12.43
CA SER A 267 19.32 -17.46 12.96
C SER A 267 17.86 -17.26 12.52
N ASP A 268 17.47 -16.03 12.22
CA ASP A 268 16.08 -15.66 12.01
C ASP A 268 15.77 -15.61 10.51
N CYS A 269 15.47 -16.78 9.94
CA CYS A 269 15.20 -16.94 8.51
C CYS A 269 13.73 -17.24 8.22
N THR A 270 13.23 -16.74 7.10
CA THR A 270 11.90 -17.03 6.56
C THR A 270 12.04 -17.33 5.07
N THR A 271 11.39 -18.40 4.60
CA THR A 271 11.31 -18.73 3.18
C THR A 271 9.96 -18.31 2.62
N HIS A 272 10.01 -17.52 1.56
CA HIS A 272 8.87 -17.10 0.75
C HIS A 272 8.83 -17.95 -0.52
N THR A 273 7.72 -18.62 -0.76
CA THR A 273 7.55 -19.50 -1.93
C THR A 273 6.44 -18.94 -2.81
N ALA A 274 6.72 -18.77 -4.11
CA ALA A 274 5.69 -18.41 -5.06
C ALA A 274 4.61 -19.51 -5.11
N PRO A 275 3.32 -19.15 -5.29
CA PRO A 275 2.26 -20.15 -5.44
C PRO A 275 2.56 -21.17 -6.55
N ALA A 276 1.95 -22.35 -6.48
CA ALA A 276 2.14 -23.37 -7.51
C ALA A 276 1.76 -22.82 -8.91
N GLY A 277 2.68 -22.96 -9.87
CA GLY A 277 2.54 -22.40 -11.23
C GLY A 277 2.86 -20.90 -11.33
N TRP A 278 3.43 -20.30 -10.29
CA TRP A 278 3.86 -18.90 -10.25
C TRP A 278 5.37 -18.80 -10.09
N GLN A 279 5.90 -17.59 -10.29
CA GLN A 279 7.30 -17.23 -10.17
C GLN A 279 7.45 -15.87 -9.50
N ILE A 280 8.64 -15.58 -8.98
CA ILE A 280 9.03 -14.27 -8.45
C ILE A 280 9.49 -13.38 -9.61
N VAL A 281 8.91 -12.18 -9.72
CA VAL A 281 9.10 -11.26 -10.86
C VAL A 281 9.50 -9.84 -10.45
N GLY A 282 9.67 -9.57 -9.16
CA GLY A 282 10.05 -8.26 -8.68
C GLY A 282 9.91 -8.15 -7.17
N PHE A 283 10.00 -6.93 -6.68
CA PHE A 283 10.15 -6.65 -5.26
C PHE A 283 9.21 -5.54 -4.78
N LEU A 284 8.96 -5.55 -3.48
CA LEU A 284 8.39 -4.42 -2.76
C LEU A 284 9.05 -4.36 -1.39
N GLY A 285 9.23 -3.19 -0.82
CA GLY A 285 9.97 -3.14 0.42
C GLY A 285 10.39 -1.77 0.86
N ARG A 286 11.41 -1.76 1.70
CA ARG A 286 12.08 -0.54 2.11
C ARG A 286 13.58 -0.71 2.08
N ASP A 287 14.27 0.32 1.62
CA ASP A 287 15.71 0.30 1.41
C ASP A 287 16.37 1.64 1.75
N GLY A 288 17.70 1.60 1.81
CA GLY A 288 18.57 2.75 1.93
C GLY A 288 19.95 2.33 1.46
N ASP A 289 20.97 2.51 2.29
CA ASP A 289 22.29 1.91 2.03
C ASP A 289 22.23 0.37 2.00
N GLU A 290 21.22 -0.23 2.65
CA GLU A 290 21.00 -1.67 2.77
C GLU A 290 19.50 -2.02 2.68
N MET A 291 19.17 -3.31 2.56
CA MET A 291 17.79 -3.77 2.45
C MET A 291 17.08 -3.87 3.82
N ASP A 292 16.36 -2.82 4.21
CA ASP A 292 15.64 -2.79 5.49
C ASP A 292 14.43 -3.74 5.53
N ARG A 293 13.65 -3.81 4.45
CA ARG A 293 12.46 -4.66 4.34
C ARG A 293 12.28 -5.17 2.92
N LEU A 294 11.87 -6.43 2.78
CA LEU A 294 11.64 -7.02 1.46
C LEU A 294 10.43 -7.95 1.46
N ALA A 295 9.66 -7.86 0.39
CA ALA A 295 8.66 -8.80 -0.07
C ALA A 295 8.86 -9.02 -1.57
N PHE A 296 8.27 -10.09 -2.08
CA PHE A 296 8.40 -10.54 -3.45
C PHE A 296 7.08 -10.35 -4.19
N ALA A 297 7.14 -9.85 -5.42
CA ALA A 297 6.01 -9.85 -6.34
C ALA A 297 6.00 -11.17 -7.12
N TYR A 298 4.83 -11.77 -7.25
CA TYR A 298 4.61 -13.03 -7.96
C TYR A 298 3.74 -12.83 -9.19
N ALA A 299 4.02 -13.58 -10.25
CA ALA A 299 3.15 -13.71 -11.43
C ALA A 299 3.08 -15.18 -11.88
N PRO A 300 2.05 -15.58 -12.66
CA PRO A 300 2.02 -16.90 -13.31
C PRO A 300 3.26 -17.16 -14.18
N GLN A 301 3.66 -18.44 -14.31
CA GLN A 301 4.73 -18.91 -15.19
C GLN A 301 4.34 -18.85 -16.68
#